data_AF-A0AAD9S821-F1
#
_entry.id   AF-A0AAD9S821-F1
#
_cell.length_a   1.000
_cell.length_b   1.000
_cell.length_c   1.000
_cell.angle_alpha   90.00
_cell.angle_beta   90.00
_cell.angle_gamma   90.00
#
_symmetry.space_group_name_H-M   'P 1'
#
loop_
_entity.id
_entity.type
_entity.pdbx_description
1 polymer ?
#
loop_
_entity_poly.entity_id
_entity_poly.type
_entity_poly.pdbx_seq_one_letter_code
_entity_poly.pdbx_strand_id
1 'polypeptide(L)'
;MKSFAATATTLLALASSAAANTWTLYCGDSCSDGTAIETGANFTGAACTNLTSEYEYCYFTADKAWYYAVAFQESDCVVSSDAPRTVLSPGECTDSGAFESYIVVVDV
;
A
#
# COMPACT_ATOMS: atom_id res chain seq x y z
N MET A 1 -14.42 44.04 -0.68
CA MET A 1 -14.06 42.96 -1.62
C MET A 1 -13.72 41.72 -0.79
N LYS A 2 -14.11 40.55 -1.29
CA LYS A 2 -14.44 39.30 -0.58
C LYS A 2 -13.31 38.71 0.29
N SER A 3 -13.67 38.35 1.53
CA SER A 3 -12.89 37.51 2.44
C SER A 3 -12.79 36.08 1.89
N PHE A 4 -11.58 35.55 1.80
CA PHE A 4 -11.34 34.13 1.55
C PHE A 4 -11.41 33.39 2.89
N ALA A 5 -12.50 32.65 3.11
CA ALA A 5 -12.59 31.69 4.21
C ALA A 5 -11.75 30.47 3.83
N ALA A 6 -10.63 30.27 4.53
CA ALA A 6 -9.84 29.05 4.42
C ALA A 6 -10.56 27.96 5.24
N THR A 7 -11.15 26.99 4.56
CA THR A 7 -11.76 25.82 5.19
C THR A 7 -10.65 24.96 5.79
N ALA A 8 -10.50 25.01 7.11
CA ALA A 8 -9.57 24.15 7.83
C ALA A 8 -10.10 22.71 7.79
N THR A 9 -9.49 21.87 6.97
CA THR A 9 -9.73 20.42 6.97
C THR A 9 -9.09 19.84 8.24
N THR A 10 -9.89 19.68 9.29
CA THR A 10 -9.50 18.92 10.47
C THR A 10 -9.36 17.44 10.09
N LEU A 11 -8.14 16.97 9.87
CA LEU A 11 -7.84 15.53 9.89
C LEU A 11 -8.11 15.03 11.31
N LEU A 12 -9.19 14.27 11.49
CA LEU A 12 -9.40 13.53 12.72
C LEU A 12 -8.30 12.49 12.87
N ALA A 13 -7.55 12.60 13.96
CA ALA A 13 -6.56 11.63 14.39
C ALA A 13 -7.21 10.25 14.59
N LEU A 14 -6.79 9.25 13.82
CA LEU A 14 -7.07 7.85 14.12
C LEU A 14 -6.08 7.38 15.19
N ALA A 15 -6.45 7.54 16.46
CA ALA A 15 -5.80 6.85 17.55
C ALA A 15 -6.79 5.83 18.15
N SER A 16 -6.62 4.57 17.76
CA SER A 16 -7.09 3.44 18.56
C SER A 16 -6.09 2.30 18.45
N SER A 17 -5.16 2.30 19.40
CA SER A 17 -4.12 1.29 19.58
C SER A 17 -4.73 0.01 20.16
N ALA A 18 -5.15 -0.90 19.29
CA ALA A 18 -5.10 -2.31 19.60
C ALA A 18 -3.98 -2.87 18.73
N ALA A 19 -2.91 -3.37 19.35
CA ALA A 19 -1.82 -4.08 18.65
C ALA A 19 -2.32 -5.42 18.10
N ALA A 20 -3.28 -5.36 17.18
CA ALA A 20 -3.51 -6.44 16.23
C ALA A 20 -2.30 -6.45 15.30
N ASN A 21 -1.89 -7.59 14.76
CA ASN A 21 -0.75 -7.63 13.83
C ASN A 21 -1.19 -6.94 12.53
N THR A 22 -1.07 -5.62 12.48
CA THR A 22 -1.63 -4.80 11.41
C THR A 22 -0.60 -4.58 10.32
N TRP A 23 -1.12 -4.32 9.13
CA TRP A 23 -0.34 -3.93 7.98
C TRP A 23 -1.13 -2.97 7.11
N THR A 24 -0.41 -2.16 6.34
CA THR A 24 -0.98 -1.23 5.39
C THR A 24 -0.11 -1.16 4.15
N LEU A 25 -0.73 -1.31 2.98
CA LEU A 25 -0.10 -1.03 1.70
C LEU A 25 -0.48 0.38 1.27
N TYR A 26 0.52 1.17 0.92
CA TYR A 26 0.34 2.51 0.39
C TYR A 26 0.88 2.56 -1.03
N CYS A 27 0.16 3.23 -1.94
CA CYS A 27 0.65 3.52 -3.27
C CYS A 27 0.28 4.95 -3.69
N GLY A 28 1.07 5.55 -4.57
CA GLY A 28 0.91 6.94 -4.97
C GLY A 28 2.07 7.44 -5.83
N ASP A 29 2.34 8.74 -5.72
CA ASP A 29 3.39 9.44 -6.47
C ASP A 29 4.71 9.55 -5.68
N SER A 30 4.79 9.01 -4.46
CA SER A 30 6.02 8.97 -3.66
C SER A 30 6.00 7.91 -2.57
N CYS A 31 7.18 7.59 -2.02
CA CYS A 31 7.39 6.70 -0.88
C CYS A 31 6.96 7.27 0.49
N SER A 32 6.49 8.51 0.55
CA SER A 32 6.22 9.20 1.83
C SER A 32 4.81 9.74 1.95
N ASP A 33 4.17 10.04 0.81
CA ASP A 33 2.82 10.61 0.76
C ASP A 33 1.83 9.72 -0.03
N GLY A 34 2.13 8.42 -0.13
CA GLY A 34 1.25 7.45 -0.77
C GLY A 34 -0.11 7.32 -0.06
N THR A 35 -1.16 7.04 -0.83
CA THR A 35 -2.50 6.80 -0.31
C THR A 35 -2.59 5.36 0.20
N ALA A 36 -3.21 5.15 1.36
CA ALA A 36 -3.49 3.81 1.87
C ALA A 36 -4.45 3.10 0.91
N ILE A 37 -3.96 2.07 0.23
CA ILE A 37 -4.74 1.26 -0.70
C ILE A 37 -5.55 0.23 0.08
N GLU A 38 -4.92 -0.43 1.04
CA GLU A 38 -5.51 -1.51 1.82
C GLU A 38 -4.89 -1.57 3.20
N THR A 39 -5.71 -1.88 4.21
CA THR A 39 -5.26 -2.10 5.59
C THR A 39 -5.89 -3.37 6.12
N GLY A 40 -5.07 -4.23 6.73
CA GLY A 40 -5.55 -5.47 7.31
C GLY A 40 -4.90 -5.77 8.66
N ALA A 41 -5.42 -6.82 9.31
CA ALA A 41 -4.90 -7.29 10.59
C ALA A 41 -5.12 -8.79 10.74
N ASN A 42 -4.16 -9.49 11.38
CA ASN A 42 -4.25 -10.93 11.68
C ASN A 42 -4.60 -11.79 10.45
N PHE A 43 -4.24 -11.30 9.28
CA PHE A 43 -4.54 -11.91 8.00
C PHE A 43 -3.58 -13.08 7.75
N THR A 44 -4.03 -14.13 7.05
CA THR A 44 -3.28 -15.38 6.80
C THR A 44 -2.77 -15.54 5.35
N GLY A 45 -2.72 -14.46 4.56
CA GLY A 45 -2.17 -14.43 3.19
C GLY A 45 -3.22 -14.18 2.11
N ALA A 46 -2.83 -13.50 1.03
CA ALA A 46 -3.76 -12.81 0.13
C ALA A 46 -4.15 -13.55 -1.15
N ALA A 47 -5.38 -13.26 -1.55
CA ALA A 47 -5.86 -13.28 -2.92
C ALA A 47 -5.38 -12.03 -3.67
N CYS A 48 -5.14 -12.16 -4.97
CA CYS A 48 -4.77 -11.04 -5.84
C CYS A 48 -5.86 -9.95 -5.85
N THR A 49 -5.44 -8.69 -5.77
CA THR A 49 -6.33 -7.53 -5.87
C THR A 49 -5.82 -6.54 -6.92
N ASN A 50 -6.69 -6.16 -7.85
CA ASN A 50 -6.39 -5.11 -8.83
C ASN A 50 -6.58 -3.73 -8.21
N LEU A 51 -5.62 -2.86 -8.47
CA LEU A 51 -5.67 -1.45 -8.11
C LEU A 51 -6.68 -0.76 -9.02
N THR A 52 -7.35 0.27 -8.50
CA THR A 52 -8.31 1.08 -9.28
C THR A 52 -7.61 2.08 -10.20
N SER A 53 -6.29 2.22 -10.07
CA SER A 53 -5.44 3.15 -10.79
C SER A 53 -4.03 2.60 -10.82
N GLU A 54 -3.28 3.00 -11.84
CA GLU A 54 -1.85 2.74 -11.93
C GLU A 54 -1.10 3.66 -10.95
N TYR A 55 -0.14 3.11 -10.20
CA TYR A 55 0.68 3.87 -9.26
C TYR A 55 2.17 3.64 -9.52
N GLU A 56 2.97 4.70 -9.51
CA GLU A 56 4.42 4.62 -9.73
C GLU A 56 5.17 4.14 -8.47
N TYR A 57 4.68 4.50 -7.29
CA TYR A 57 5.30 4.17 -6.01
C TYR A 57 4.37 3.32 -5.17
N CYS A 58 4.93 2.31 -4.51
CA CYS A 58 4.26 1.58 -3.44
C CYS A 58 5.22 1.33 -2.28
N TYR A 59 4.72 1.45 -1.05
CA TYR A 59 5.46 1.11 0.15
C TYR A 59 4.57 0.35 1.14
N PHE A 60 5.19 -0.48 1.95
CA PHE A 60 4.48 -1.36 2.86
C PHE A 60 4.86 -1.10 4.31
N THR A 61 3.87 -0.97 5.18
CA THR A 61 4.09 -0.90 6.63
C THR A 61 3.41 -2.08 7.28
N ALA A 62 4.05 -2.63 8.31
CA ALA A 62 3.45 -3.66 9.14
C ALA A 62 4.06 -3.66 10.53
N ASP A 63 3.27 -4.09 11.52
CA ASP A 63 3.75 -4.26 12.90
C ASP A 63 4.71 -5.44 13.05
N LYS A 64 4.72 -6.36 12.08
CA LYS A 64 5.47 -7.61 12.10
C LYS A 64 6.22 -7.81 10.79
N ALA A 65 7.48 -8.25 10.92
CA ALA A 65 8.38 -8.49 9.80
C ALA A 65 7.97 -9.68 8.90
N TRP A 66 7.11 -10.57 9.37
CA TRP A 66 6.60 -11.70 8.60
C TRP A 66 5.51 -11.32 7.59
N TYR A 67 5.00 -10.09 7.62
CA TYR A 67 4.13 -9.58 6.56
C TYR A 67 4.98 -8.98 5.46
N TYR A 68 4.62 -9.22 4.21
CA TYR A 68 5.16 -8.50 3.07
C TYR A 68 4.08 -8.30 2.01
N ALA A 69 4.21 -7.24 1.23
CA ALA A 69 3.41 -7.06 0.03
C ALA A 69 4.18 -7.49 -1.21
N VAL A 70 3.45 -7.85 -2.25
CA VAL A 70 3.97 -8.08 -3.59
C VAL A 70 3.16 -7.19 -4.53
N ALA A 71 3.81 -6.23 -5.17
CA ALA A 71 3.20 -5.36 -6.16
C ALA A 71 3.53 -5.88 -7.57
N PHE A 72 2.58 -5.79 -8.48
CA PHE A 72 2.68 -6.25 -9.86
C PHE A 72 2.37 -5.09 -10.80
N GLN A 73 3.12 -5.00 -11.89
CA GLN A 73 2.91 -4.01 -12.95
C GLN A 73 1.79 -4.39 -13.94
N GLU A 74 1.16 -5.54 -13.73
CA GLU A 74 0.06 -6.05 -14.53
C GLU A 74 -1.14 -6.30 -13.63
N SER A 75 -2.34 -6.20 -14.18
CA SER A 75 -3.54 -6.69 -13.51
C SER A 75 -3.49 -8.20 -13.24
N ASP A 76 -4.36 -8.63 -12.34
CA ASP A 76 -4.59 -10.03 -11.97
C ASP A 76 -3.34 -10.76 -11.46
N CYS A 77 -2.36 -9.99 -10.94
CA CYS A 77 -1.10 -10.46 -10.38
C CYS A 77 -0.32 -11.35 -11.34
N VAL A 78 -0.43 -11.06 -12.63
CA VAL A 78 0.34 -11.72 -13.69
C VAL A 78 1.79 -11.25 -13.62
N VAL A 79 2.71 -12.17 -13.90
CA VAL A 79 4.14 -11.86 -14.05
C VAL A 79 4.55 -12.11 -15.49
N SER A 80 5.15 -11.13 -16.12
CA SER A 80 5.75 -11.26 -17.45
C SER A 80 7.26 -10.98 -17.38
N SER A 81 7.97 -11.24 -18.48
CA SER A 81 9.40 -10.92 -18.60
C SER A 81 9.68 -9.42 -18.51
N ASP A 82 8.73 -8.60 -18.95
CA ASP A 82 8.87 -7.15 -19.09
C ASP A 82 8.26 -6.39 -17.91
N ALA A 83 7.39 -7.06 -17.13
CA ALA A 83 6.70 -6.53 -15.97
C ALA A 83 6.89 -7.48 -14.75
N PRO A 84 8.06 -7.45 -14.10
CA PRO A 84 8.33 -8.31 -12.95
C PRO A 84 7.53 -7.88 -11.72
N ARG A 85 7.27 -8.84 -10.83
CA ARG A 85 6.74 -8.55 -9.49
C ARG A 85 7.81 -7.90 -8.61
N THR A 86 7.37 -7.04 -7.70
CA THR A 86 8.21 -6.41 -6.68
C THR A 86 7.78 -6.85 -5.30
N VAL A 87 8.72 -7.32 -4.48
CA VAL A 87 8.45 -7.68 -3.08
C VAL A 87 8.77 -6.49 -2.18
N LEU A 88 7.85 -6.16 -1.29
CA LEU A 88 7.93 -5.04 -0.35
C LEU A 88 7.85 -5.57 1.08
N SER A 89 9.00 -5.62 1.74
CA SER A 89 9.07 -5.87 3.17
C SER A 89 8.60 -4.64 3.97
N PRO A 90 8.28 -4.79 5.27
CA PRO A 90 7.84 -3.66 6.08
C PRO A 90 8.93 -2.58 6.16
N GLY A 91 8.58 -1.34 5.79
CA GLY A 91 9.48 -0.20 5.69
C GLY A 91 10.11 -0.01 4.32
N GLU A 92 9.97 -0.97 3.40
CA GLU A 92 10.48 -0.85 2.03
C GLU A 92 9.52 -0.05 1.15
N CYS A 93 10.09 0.63 0.16
CA CYS A 93 9.38 1.31 -0.90
C CYS A 93 9.98 0.92 -2.26
N THR A 94 9.15 0.91 -3.28
CA THR A 94 9.54 0.81 -4.68
C THR A 94 9.01 1.99 -5.49
N ASP A 95 9.77 2.39 -6.50
CA ASP A 95 9.47 3.37 -7.54
C ASP A 95 9.50 2.76 -8.95
N SER A 96 9.57 1.43 -9.01
CA SER A 96 10.13 0.73 -10.17
C SER A 96 9.09 0.32 -11.21
N GLY A 97 7.88 0.88 -11.17
CA GLY A 97 6.88 0.50 -12.15
C GLY A 97 5.51 1.14 -11.98
N ALA A 98 4.78 1.08 -13.07
CA ALA A 98 3.35 1.31 -13.17
C ALA A 98 2.59 0.14 -12.51
N PHE A 99 2.43 0.13 -11.19
CA PHE A 99 1.79 -0.97 -10.48
C PHE A 99 0.27 -0.96 -10.68
N GLU A 100 -0.28 -2.13 -11.01
CA GLU A 100 -1.71 -2.33 -11.30
C GLU A 100 -2.39 -3.37 -10.39
N SER A 101 -1.63 -4.23 -9.70
CA SER A 101 -2.22 -5.17 -8.74
C SER A 101 -1.27 -5.52 -7.59
N TYR A 102 -1.80 -6.11 -6.51
CA TYR A 102 -1.01 -6.49 -5.34
C TYR A 102 -1.52 -7.76 -4.63
N ILE A 103 -0.64 -8.33 -3.83
CA ILE A 103 -0.89 -9.43 -2.87
C ILE A 103 -0.23 -9.05 -1.55
N VAL A 104 -0.88 -9.33 -0.42
CA VAL A 104 -0.25 -9.27 0.91
C VAL A 104 -0.08 -10.67 1.48
N VAL A 105 1.15 -11.07 1.78
CA VAL A 105 1.50 -12.43 2.20
C VAL A 105 1.96 -12.44 3.65
N VAL A 106 1.81 -13.59 4.28
CA VAL A 106 2.42 -13.90 5.58
C VAL A 106 3.44 -15.01 5.38
N ASP A 107 4.67 -14.77 5.82
CA ASP A 107 5.73 -15.77 5.91
C ASP A 107 5.76 -16.34 7.33
N VAL A 108 5.07 -17.46 7.57
CA VAL A 108 4.95 -18.12 8.89
C VAL A 108 5.98 -19.22 9.12
#